data_AF-A0A1E5KUB5-F1
#
_entry.id   AF-A0A1E5KUB5-F1
#
_cell.length_a   1.000
_cell.length_b   1.000
_cell.length_c   1.000
_cell.angle_alpha   90.00
_cell.angle_beta   90.00
_cell.angle_gamma   90.00
#
_symmetry.space_group_name_H-M   'P 1'
#
loop_
_entity.id
_entity.type
_entity.pdbx_description
1 polymer ?
#
loop_
_entity_poly.entity_id
_entity_poly.type
_entity_poly.pdbx_seq_one_letter_code
_entity_poly.pdbx_strand_id
1 'polypeptide(L)'
;MKKSVLLVILVLSALTGCTDGQKEKTMVSSNETSSKQSAEKLNDAEKMETYDEIVKEAKKLNIEGNFKESELKLALIPVSVLGNKDYSTLKEAVENLSSSNNKGLQEQNEDKKTEQKANEAATVKAADTSSGFNGDLAKWANTYVFYYLQDGQKQSRLTITGNGGVTQNNYDGTQYFGTASITANSSSALSYNTDTMYPSRMPATKSINSNVKISIQWDNGGGSQVYYGYLSNSSRLILTDGISQNNGVHEVWVTY
;
A
#
# COMPACT_ATOMS: atom_id res chain seq x y z
N MET A 1 -4.88 -58.15 34.05
CA MET A 1 -6.02 -59.07 33.80
C MET A 1 -7.16 -58.73 34.75
N LYS A 2 -8.40 -58.71 34.22
CA LYS A 2 -9.72 -58.59 34.90
C LYS A 2 -10.03 -57.17 35.42
N LYS A 3 -10.95 -56.42 34.77
CA LYS A 3 -12.44 -56.44 34.91
C LYS A 3 -12.83 -56.10 36.35
N SER A 4 -13.77 -55.22 36.70
CA SER A 4 -14.82 -54.43 36.05
C SER A 4 -15.49 -53.64 37.20
N VAL A 5 -16.37 -52.69 36.85
CA VAL A 5 -17.71 -52.43 37.45
C VAL A 5 -17.98 -50.97 37.86
N LEU A 6 -19.13 -50.56 37.35
CA LEU A 6 -19.97 -49.36 37.39
C LEU A 6 -20.56 -49.02 38.79
N LEU A 7 -20.82 -47.74 39.06
CA LEU A 7 -21.87 -47.25 39.99
C LEU A 7 -22.18 -45.77 39.64
N VAL A 8 -23.24 -45.42 38.91
CA VAL A 8 -24.66 -45.15 39.28
C VAL A 8 -24.86 -43.94 40.22
N ILE A 9 -25.65 -42.94 39.77
CA ILE A 9 -26.85 -42.32 40.40
C ILE A 9 -27.30 -41.13 39.49
N LEU A 10 -28.45 -41.18 38.77
CA LEU A 10 -29.86 -40.89 39.16
C LEU A 10 -30.06 -39.37 39.44
N VAL A 11 -30.99 -38.62 38.81
CA VAL A 11 -32.48 -38.69 38.94
C VAL A 11 -33.19 -37.66 38.01
N LEU A 12 -34.26 -38.11 37.32
CA LEU A 12 -35.60 -37.53 36.97
C LEU A 12 -35.75 -36.04 36.59
N SER A 13 -36.75 -35.57 35.83
CA SER A 13 -38.03 -36.02 35.21
C SER A 13 -38.53 -34.78 34.42
N ALA A 14 -39.34 -34.81 33.36
CA ALA A 14 -40.66 -35.44 33.26
C ALA A 14 -41.15 -35.52 31.80
N LEU A 15 -42.00 -36.52 31.54
CA LEU A 15 -42.80 -36.71 30.34
C LEU A 15 -44.08 -35.87 30.38
N THR A 16 -44.57 -35.44 29.21
CA THR A 16 -45.98 -35.44 28.74
C THR A 16 -46.02 -34.73 27.39
N GLY A 17 -46.71 -35.11 26.33
CA GLY A 17 -47.59 -36.24 25.99
C GLY A 17 -47.95 -36.12 24.49
N CYS A 18 -48.32 -37.23 23.85
CA CYS A 18 -48.91 -37.25 22.50
C CYS A 18 -50.38 -36.83 22.54
N THR A 19 -50.89 -36.09 21.54
CA THR A 19 -52.00 -36.46 20.64
C THR A 19 -52.46 -35.30 19.72
N ASP A 20 -52.85 -35.70 18.50
CA ASP A 20 -53.84 -35.13 17.56
C ASP A 20 -53.55 -33.91 16.66
N GLY A 21 -53.75 -34.16 15.35
CA GLY A 21 -54.85 -33.55 14.59
C GLY A 21 -54.61 -32.22 13.88
N GLN A 22 -54.42 -32.29 12.55
CA GLN A 22 -54.68 -31.27 11.51
C GLN A 22 -54.79 -29.78 11.91
N LYS A 23 -53.95 -28.95 11.28
CA LYS A 23 -54.39 -27.83 10.39
C LYS A 23 -53.18 -27.19 9.70
N GLU A 24 -53.26 -27.08 8.38
CA GLU A 24 -52.37 -26.26 7.55
C GLU A 24 -52.37 -24.81 8.03
N LYS A 25 -51.19 -24.22 8.15
CA LYS A 25 -50.98 -22.80 7.92
C LYS A 25 -49.57 -22.59 7.39
N THR A 26 -49.49 -22.32 6.10
CA THR A 26 -48.32 -21.82 5.39
C THR A 26 -47.76 -20.60 6.10
N MET A 27 -46.48 -20.65 6.47
CA MET A 27 -45.68 -19.49 6.82
C MET A 27 -44.31 -19.63 6.18
N VAL A 28 -44.04 -18.71 5.25
CA VAL A 28 -42.74 -18.46 4.63
C VAL A 28 -41.74 -18.19 5.74
N SER A 29 -40.73 -19.05 5.88
CA SER A 29 -39.58 -18.82 6.76
C SER A 29 -38.34 -18.68 5.89
N SER A 30 -37.86 -17.45 5.78
CA SER A 30 -36.57 -17.11 5.21
C SER A 30 -35.46 -17.84 5.97
N ASN A 31 -34.76 -18.75 5.30
CA ASN A 31 -33.50 -19.28 5.80
C ASN A 31 -32.42 -18.21 5.61
N GLU A 32 -32.20 -17.40 6.64
CA GLU A 32 -30.86 -16.90 6.90
C GLU A 32 -30.09 -17.99 7.66
N THR A 33 -29.04 -18.53 7.04
CA THR A 33 -28.02 -19.28 7.76
C THR A 33 -26.68 -19.03 7.09
N SER A 34 -25.96 -18.05 7.67
CA SER A 34 -24.50 -17.87 7.69
C SER A 34 -23.68 -18.80 6.78
N SER A 35 -23.18 -18.25 5.68
CA SER A 35 -22.02 -18.78 4.98
C SER A 35 -20.78 -18.59 5.85
N LYS A 36 -20.36 -19.67 6.53
CA LYS A 36 -18.97 -19.80 6.99
C LYS A 36 -18.09 -19.87 5.74
N GLN A 37 -17.42 -18.77 5.43
CA GLN A 37 -16.40 -18.73 4.38
C GLN A 37 -15.17 -19.50 4.90
N SER A 38 -15.10 -20.79 4.56
CA SER A 38 -13.87 -21.56 4.66
C SER A 38 -12.86 -20.93 3.70
N ALA A 39 -11.76 -20.42 4.22
CA ALA A 39 -10.61 -20.06 3.40
C ALA A 39 -9.99 -21.37 2.87
N GLU A 40 -10.38 -21.78 1.67
CA GLU A 40 -9.70 -22.85 0.96
C GLU A 40 -8.26 -22.42 0.68
N LYS A 41 -7.33 -23.23 1.17
CA LYS A 41 -5.90 -23.00 0.99
C LYS A 41 -5.55 -23.45 -0.43
N LEU A 42 -5.53 -22.50 -1.37
CA LEU A 42 -5.15 -22.76 -2.76
C LEU A 42 -3.80 -23.48 -2.83
N ASN A 43 -3.69 -24.44 -3.73
CA ASN A 43 -2.42 -25.07 -4.05
C ASN A 43 -1.56 -24.13 -4.92
N ASP A 44 -0.27 -24.43 -5.07
CA ASP A 44 0.67 -23.49 -5.68
C ASP A 44 0.44 -23.28 -7.20
N ALA A 45 -0.22 -24.23 -7.88
CA ALA A 45 -0.62 -24.08 -9.28
C ALA A 45 -1.80 -23.09 -9.43
N GLU A 46 -2.81 -23.19 -8.55
CA GLU A 46 -3.97 -22.27 -8.53
C GLU A 46 -3.55 -20.83 -8.18
N LYS A 47 -2.55 -20.67 -7.31
CA LYS A 47 -1.96 -19.36 -7.02
C LYS A 47 -1.23 -18.78 -8.24
N MET A 48 -0.48 -19.61 -8.96
CA MET A 48 0.23 -19.17 -10.15
C MET A 48 -0.74 -18.69 -11.23
N GLU A 49 -1.82 -19.43 -11.48
CA GLU A 49 -2.87 -19.03 -12.42
C GLU A 49 -3.51 -17.69 -12.03
N THR A 50 -3.78 -17.50 -10.73
CA THR A 50 -4.30 -16.21 -10.21
C THR A 50 -3.32 -15.05 -10.49
N TYR A 51 -2.01 -15.28 -10.31
CA TYR A 51 -1.01 -14.23 -10.56
C TYR A 51 -0.84 -13.96 -12.06
N ASP A 52 -0.92 -14.98 -12.90
CA ASP A 52 -0.89 -14.84 -14.36
C ASP A 52 -2.09 -14.02 -14.87
N GLU A 53 -3.28 -14.22 -14.29
CA GLU A 53 -4.46 -13.39 -14.59
C GLU A 53 -4.25 -11.92 -14.21
N ILE A 54 -3.66 -11.68 -13.03
CA ILE A 54 -3.32 -10.32 -12.58
C ILE A 54 -2.36 -9.64 -13.57
N VAL A 55 -1.28 -10.33 -13.97
CA VAL A 55 -0.31 -9.79 -14.95
C VAL A 55 -0.97 -9.56 -16.31
N LYS A 56 -1.85 -10.45 -16.74
CA LYS A 56 -2.57 -10.33 -18.02
C LYS A 56 -3.49 -9.11 -18.03
N GLU A 57 -4.25 -8.88 -16.96
CA GLU A 57 -5.12 -7.72 -16.85
C GLU A 57 -4.32 -6.43 -16.72
N ALA A 58 -3.26 -6.42 -15.92
CA ALA A 58 -2.33 -5.30 -15.85
C ALA A 58 -1.75 -4.97 -17.22
N LYS A 59 -1.37 -5.98 -18.01
CA LYS A 59 -0.82 -5.79 -19.36
C LYS A 59 -1.84 -5.19 -20.32
N LYS A 60 -3.11 -5.63 -20.24
CA LYS A 60 -4.21 -5.03 -21.00
C LYS A 60 -4.36 -3.54 -20.66
N LEU A 61 -4.36 -3.21 -19.36
CA LEU A 61 -4.45 -1.82 -18.90
C LEU A 61 -3.26 -0.97 -19.37
N ASN A 62 -2.04 -1.51 -19.35
CA ASN A 62 -0.85 -0.84 -19.90
C ASN A 62 -1.01 -0.55 -21.41
N ILE A 63 -1.45 -1.52 -22.20
CA ILE A 63 -1.69 -1.35 -23.65
C ILE A 63 -2.78 -0.30 -23.93
N GLU A 64 -3.81 -0.24 -23.09
CA GLU A 64 -4.89 0.74 -23.17
C GLU A 64 -4.49 2.14 -22.67
N GLY A 65 -3.24 2.32 -22.18
CA GLY A 65 -2.76 3.58 -21.62
C GLY A 65 -3.26 3.86 -20.19
N ASN A 66 -3.94 2.91 -19.57
CA ASN A 66 -4.38 2.95 -18.17
C ASN A 66 -3.24 2.50 -17.24
N PHE A 67 -2.10 3.19 -17.34
CA PHE A 67 -0.85 2.80 -16.67
C PHE A 67 -0.97 2.80 -15.13
N LYS A 68 -1.81 3.67 -14.57
CA LYS A 68 -2.04 3.73 -13.12
C LYS A 68 -2.85 2.54 -12.63
N GLU A 69 -3.92 2.19 -13.34
CA GLU A 69 -4.76 1.03 -13.06
C GLU A 69 -3.98 -0.27 -13.26
N SER A 70 -3.09 -0.30 -14.26
CA SER A 70 -2.15 -1.41 -14.48
C SER A 70 -1.27 -1.64 -13.25
N GLU A 71 -0.68 -0.58 -12.69
CA GLU A 71 0.20 -0.69 -11.52
C GLU A 71 -0.56 -1.13 -10.25
N LEU A 72 -1.78 -0.62 -10.05
CA LEU A 72 -2.65 -1.07 -8.96
C LEU A 72 -2.99 -2.55 -9.08
N LYS A 73 -3.18 -3.05 -10.31
CA LYS A 73 -3.43 -4.46 -10.54
C LYS A 73 -2.21 -5.30 -10.19
N LEU A 74 -1.00 -4.91 -10.61
CA LEU A 74 0.26 -5.58 -10.27
C LEU A 74 0.50 -5.66 -8.76
N ALA A 75 0.09 -4.64 -8.00
CA ALA A 75 0.24 -4.60 -6.55
C ALA A 75 -0.56 -5.68 -5.80
N LEU A 76 -1.48 -6.39 -6.46
CA LEU A 76 -2.20 -7.54 -5.89
C LEU A 76 -1.32 -8.79 -5.75
N ILE A 77 -0.16 -8.84 -6.42
CA ILE A 77 0.79 -9.95 -6.30
C ILE A 77 1.66 -9.72 -5.05
N PRO A 78 1.64 -10.64 -4.06
CA PRO A 78 2.43 -10.47 -2.85
C PRO A 78 3.93 -10.42 -3.11
N VAL A 79 4.65 -9.49 -2.47
CA VAL A 79 6.12 -9.40 -2.59
C VAL A 79 6.81 -10.68 -2.09
N SER A 80 6.21 -11.40 -1.14
CA SER A 80 6.72 -12.71 -0.69
C SER A 80 6.73 -13.76 -1.81
N VAL A 81 5.79 -13.68 -2.75
CA VAL A 81 5.77 -14.50 -3.96
C VAL A 81 6.87 -14.03 -4.91
N LEU A 82 6.98 -12.72 -5.15
CA LEU A 82 8.02 -12.15 -6.02
C LEU A 82 9.45 -12.38 -5.50
N GLY A 83 9.62 -12.54 -4.19
CA GLY A 83 10.89 -12.87 -3.54
C GLY A 83 11.25 -14.36 -3.60
N ASN A 84 10.32 -15.23 -3.98
CA ASN A 84 10.57 -16.66 -4.11
C ASN A 84 11.15 -16.97 -5.52
N LYS A 85 12.28 -17.69 -5.54
CA LYS A 85 12.96 -18.13 -6.77
C LYS A 85 12.06 -18.93 -7.73
N ASP A 86 11.06 -19.64 -7.20
CA ASP A 86 10.13 -20.47 -7.98
C ASP A 86 9.17 -19.60 -8.82
N TYR A 87 9.10 -18.29 -8.55
CA TYR A 87 8.29 -17.28 -9.25
C TYR A 87 9.17 -16.25 -9.97
N SER A 88 10.40 -16.61 -10.34
CA SER A 88 11.35 -15.69 -11.00
C SER A 88 10.82 -15.11 -12.32
N THR A 89 10.10 -15.89 -13.12
CA THR A 89 9.47 -15.43 -14.36
C THR A 89 8.33 -14.43 -14.10
N LEU A 90 7.51 -14.70 -13.09
CA LEU A 90 6.46 -13.79 -12.64
C LEU A 90 7.06 -12.46 -12.18
N LYS A 91 8.14 -12.52 -11.38
CA LYS A 91 8.88 -11.33 -10.94
C LYS A 91 9.36 -10.49 -12.12
N GLU A 92 10.02 -11.10 -13.09
CA GLU A 92 10.50 -10.39 -14.28
C GLU A 92 9.36 -9.75 -15.06
N ALA A 93 8.22 -10.44 -15.21
CA ALA A 93 7.04 -9.90 -15.87
C ALA A 93 6.47 -8.67 -15.14
N VAL A 94 6.39 -8.73 -13.80
CA VAL A 94 5.93 -7.61 -12.95
C VAL A 94 6.89 -6.43 -13.03
N GLU A 95 8.20 -6.65 -12.95
CA GLU A 95 9.22 -5.60 -13.01
C GLU A 95 9.25 -4.90 -14.37
N ASN A 96 9.16 -5.68 -15.46
CA ASN A 96 9.12 -5.13 -16.82
C ASN A 96 7.84 -4.32 -17.06
N LEU A 97 6.69 -4.82 -16.60
CA LEU A 97 5.42 -4.14 -16.79
C LEU A 97 5.31 -2.88 -15.93
N SER A 98 5.79 -2.92 -14.68
CA SER A 98 5.89 -1.74 -13.81
C SER A 98 6.82 -0.67 -14.42
N SER A 99 7.95 -1.07 -15.01
CA SER A 99 8.83 -0.16 -15.74
C SER A 99 8.14 0.47 -16.95
N SER A 100 7.35 -0.32 -17.71
CA SER A 100 6.54 0.18 -18.83
C SER A 100 5.46 1.17 -18.36
N ASN A 101 4.74 0.85 -17.29
CA ASN A 101 3.74 1.74 -16.68
C ASN A 101 4.37 3.08 -16.27
N ASN A 102 5.53 3.04 -15.64
CA ASN A 102 6.23 4.24 -15.21
C ASN A 102 6.65 5.11 -16.40
N LYS A 103 7.12 4.51 -17.49
CA LYS A 103 7.43 5.21 -18.74
C LYS A 103 6.18 5.85 -19.37
N GLY A 104 5.09 5.09 -19.48
CA GLY A 104 3.82 5.61 -20.01
C GLY A 104 3.21 6.72 -19.16
N LEU A 105 3.32 6.63 -17.84
CA LEU A 105 2.91 7.73 -16.93
C LEU A 105 3.76 8.98 -17.14
N GLN A 106 5.07 8.84 -17.36
CA GLN A 106 5.95 9.98 -17.67
C GLN A 106 5.54 10.64 -18.98
N GLU A 107 5.31 9.86 -20.04
CA GLU A 107 4.88 10.35 -21.36
C GLU A 107 3.52 11.06 -21.28
N GLN A 108 2.51 10.49 -20.59
CA GLN A 108 1.22 11.15 -20.37
C GLN A 108 1.34 12.48 -19.61
N ASN A 109 2.30 12.57 -18.70
CA ASN A 109 2.55 13.81 -17.96
C ASN A 109 3.29 14.85 -18.81
N GLU A 110 4.05 14.44 -19.82
CA GLU A 110 4.70 15.33 -20.80
C GLU A 110 3.72 15.82 -21.87
N ASP A 111 2.81 14.97 -22.35
CA ASP A 111 1.75 15.36 -23.29
C ASP A 111 0.80 16.39 -22.68
N LYS A 112 0.39 16.19 -21.41
CA LYS A 112 -0.41 17.18 -20.65
C LYS A 112 0.31 18.51 -20.45
N LYS A 113 1.64 18.51 -20.32
CA LYS A 113 2.45 19.74 -20.27
C LYS A 113 2.49 20.46 -21.62
N THR A 114 2.44 19.73 -22.72
CA THR A 114 2.44 20.28 -24.08
C THR A 114 1.07 20.87 -24.44
N GLU A 115 -0.02 20.23 -24.01
CA GLU A 115 -1.39 20.78 -24.11
C GLU A 115 -1.62 22.00 -23.22
N GLN A 116 -1.00 22.07 -22.03
CA GLN A 116 -1.07 23.25 -21.16
C GLN A 116 -0.35 24.48 -21.75
N LYS A 117 0.75 24.29 -22.49
CA LYS A 117 1.43 25.39 -23.21
C LYS A 117 0.59 26.00 -24.34
N ALA A 118 -0.44 25.31 -24.83
CA ALA A 118 -1.38 25.86 -25.82
C ALA A 118 -2.53 26.68 -25.20
N ASN A 119 -2.79 26.54 -23.89
CA ASN A 119 -3.94 27.14 -23.19
C ASN A 119 -3.57 28.27 -22.20
N GLU A 120 -2.31 28.71 -22.13
CA GLU A 120 -1.88 29.87 -21.31
C GLU A 120 -2.28 31.23 -21.92
N ALA A 121 -3.50 31.33 -22.42
CA ALA A 121 -4.14 32.57 -22.86
C ALA A 121 -5.62 32.65 -22.45
N ALA A 122 -6.01 32.20 -21.26
CA ALA A 122 -7.29 32.60 -20.63
C ALA A 122 -7.34 32.28 -19.12
N THR A 123 -7.23 33.34 -18.31
CA THR A 123 -7.79 33.59 -16.96
C THR A 123 -8.27 32.44 -16.04
N VAL A 124 -7.62 32.39 -14.87
CA VAL A 124 -8.08 32.35 -13.46
C VAL A 124 -9.43 31.68 -13.09
N LYS A 125 -9.32 30.81 -12.08
CA LYS A 125 -10.27 30.44 -10.99
C LYS A 125 -11.12 29.17 -11.15
N ALA A 126 -10.65 28.09 -10.52
CA ALA A 126 -11.46 27.19 -9.70
C ALA A 126 -10.56 26.51 -8.67
N ALA A 127 -10.78 26.76 -7.39
CA ALA A 127 -10.20 25.97 -6.31
C ALA A 127 -11.16 24.83 -6.00
N ASP A 128 -10.73 23.59 -6.23
CA ASP A 128 -11.01 22.50 -5.31
C ASP A 128 -10.00 21.34 -5.48
N THR A 129 -9.42 20.89 -4.37
CA THR A 129 -8.60 19.69 -4.13
C THR A 129 -7.43 19.31 -5.07
N SER A 130 -6.74 20.26 -5.72
CA SER A 130 -5.43 19.98 -6.31
C SER A 130 -4.34 19.99 -5.23
N SER A 131 -3.81 18.82 -4.87
CA SER A 131 -2.57 18.73 -4.10
C SER A 131 -1.48 19.57 -4.78
N GLY A 132 -0.71 20.33 -4.01
CA GLY A 132 0.33 21.26 -4.53
C GLY A 132 1.51 20.63 -5.27
N PHE A 133 1.41 19.39 -5.76
CA PHE A 133 2.45 18.68 -6.50
C PHE A 133 2.42 19.08 -7.99
N ASN A 134 2.67 20.35 -8.27
CA ASN A 134 2.74 20.91 -9.61
C ASN A 134 4.08 21.61 -9.85
N GLY A 135 4.40 21.90 -11.11
CA GLY A 135 5.66 22.54 -11.49
C GLY A 135 6.88 21.81 -10.92
N ASP A 136 7.78 22.56 -10.26
CA ASP A 136 8.99 22.03 -9.64
C ASP A 136 8.74 21.11 -8.44
N LEU A 137 7.53 21.16 -7.86
CA LEU A 137 7.14 20.32 -6.73
C LEU A 137 6.66 18.94 -7.19
N ALA A 138 6.30 18.79 -8.47
CA ALA A 138 5.82 17.52 -9.03
C ALA A 138 6.85 16.39 -8.90
N LYS A 139 8.16 16.70 -8.89
CA LYS A 139 9.21 15.67 -8.71
C LYS A 139 9.10 14.91 -7.39
N TRP A 140 8.47 15.51 -6.37
CA TRP A 140 8.27 14.88 -5.06
C TRP A 140 7.12 13.88 -5.03
N ALA A 141 6.29 13.85 -6.06
CA ALA A 141 5.36 12.76 -6.30
C ALA A 141 6.13 11.57 -6.89
N ASN A 142 6.59 10.69 -6.01
CA ASN A 142 7.45 9.58 -6.37
C ASN A 142 7.17 8.36 -5.48
N THR A 143 7.81 7.24 -5.82
CA THR A 143 7.90 6.08 -4.95
C THR A 143 9.21 6.12 -4.19
N TYR A 144 9.12 5.98 -2.89
CA TYR A 144 10.23 5.97 -1.97
C TYR A 144 10.30 4.65 -1.21
N VAL A 145 11.52 4.31 -0.81
CA VAL A 145 11.80 3.16 0.04
C VAL A 145 12.49 3.57 1.33
N PHE A 146 12.33 2.76 2.36
CA PHE A 146 12.94 3.02 3.64
C PHE A 146 14.46 2.91 3.53
N TYR A 147 15.19 3.94 3.98
CA TYR A 147 16.63 4.04 3.75
C TYR A 147 17.44 3.02 4.55
N TYR A 148 17.11 2.89 5.83
CA TYR A 148 17.80 2.02 6.76
C TYR A 148 16.76 1.20 7.52
N LEU A 149 16.66 -0.09 7.20
CA LEU A 149 15.72 -0.99 7.85
C LEU A 149 16.07 -1.15 9.33
N GLN A 150 15.10 -0.85 10.19
CA GLN A 150 15.19 -1.06 11.63
C GLN A 150 14.46 -2.36 11.99
N ASP A 151 14.91 -3.03 13.05
CA ASP A 151 14.23 -4.21 13.57
C ASP A 151 12.80 -3.86 13.98
N GLY A 152 11.83 -4.63 13.49
CA GLY A 152 10.41 -4.39 13.73
C GLY A 152 9.78 -3.28 12.87
N GLN A 153 10.54 -2.65 11.96
CA GLN A 153 9.98 -1.71 10.98
C GLN A 153 9.02 -2.46 10.05
N LYS A 154 7.77 -1.99 9.99
CA LYS A 154 6.75 -2.58 9.13
C LYS A 154 6.73 -1.94 7.76
N GLN A 155 7.07 -0.67 7.67
CA GLN A 155 6.97 0.14 6.46
C GLN A 155 8.02 -0.28 5.44
N SER A 156 7.59 -0.52 4.21
CA SER A 156 8.48 -0.96 3.12
C SER A 156 8.58 0.05 1.99
N ARG A 157 7.46 0.67 1.61
CA ARG A 157 7.37 1.60 0.48
C ARG A 157 6.34 2.68 0.74
N LEU A 158 6.67 3.91 0.38
CA LEU A 158 5.76 5.06 0.39
C LEU A 158 5.64 5.60 -1.05
N THR A 159 4.43 5.61 -1.59
CA THR A 159 4.16 6.18 -2.91
C THR A 159 3.29 7.41 -2.75
N ILE A 160 3.72 8.54 -3.33
CA ILE A 160 2.97 9.79 -3.41
C ILE A 160 2.70 10.07 -4.88
N THR A 161 1.44 10.19 -5.27
CA THR A 161 1.05 10.46 -6.66
C THR A 161 0.98 11.97 -6.92
N GLY A 162 0.99 12.38 -8.20
CA GLY A 162 0.98 13.80 -8.59
C GLY A 162 -0.29 14.56 -8.18
N ASN A 163 -1.38 13.85 -7.89
CA ASN A 163 -2.60 14.40 -7.30
C ASN A 163 -2.65 14.28 -5.77
N GLY A 164 -1.53 13.93 -5.13
CA GLY A 164 -1.39 13.87 -3.69
C GLY A 164 -1.97 12.62 -3.05
N GLY A 165 -2.38 11.61 -3.83
CA GLY A 165 -2.73 10.32 -3.26
C GLY A 165 -1.51 9.66 -2.63
N VAL A 166 -1.67 9.06 -1.45
CA VAL A 166 -0.61 8.37 -0.73
C VAL A 166 -0.97 6.91 -0.56
N THR A 167 -0.01 6.04 -0.80
CA THR A 167 -0.09 4.62 -0.45
C THR A 167 1.20 4.21 0.24
N GLN A 168 1.06 3.65 1.44
CA GLN A 168 2.14 2.98 2.15
C GLN A 168 1.90 1.49 2.11
N ASN A 169 2.93 0.75 1.70
CA ASN A 169 2.98 -0.70 1.80
C ASN A 169 3.84 -1.11 2.98
N ASN A 170 3.43 -2.19 3.65
CA ASN A 170 4.15 -2.76 4.78
C ASN A 170 4.60 -4.19 4.47
N TYR A 171 5.69 -4.65 5.11
CA TYR A 171 6.25 -5.99 4.98
C TYR A 171 5.30 -7.09 5.47
N ASP A 172 4.37 -6.77 6.37
CA ASP A 172 3.34 -7.69 6.85
C ASP A 172 2.12 -7.79 5.90
N GLY A 173 2.18 -7.14 4.73
CA GLY A 173 1.14 -7.13 3.72
C GLY A 173 0.03 -6.11 3.96
N THR A 174 0.05 -5.39 5.09
CA THR A 174 -0.91 -4.30 5.32
C THR A 174 -0.58 -3.08 4.46
N GLN A 175 -1.62 -2.31 4.13
CA GLN A 175 -1.50 -1.07 3.36
C GLN A 175 -2.23 0.06 4.07
N TYR A 176 -1.65 1.26 4.01
CA TYR A 176 -2.28 2.48 4.47
C TYR A 176 -2.42 3.47 3.32
N PHE A 177 -3.54 4.19 3.33
CA PHE A 177 -3.89 5.17 2.31
C PHE A 177 -4.04 6.54 2.94
N GLY A 178 -3.75 7.58 2.18
CA GLY A 178 -3.90 8.93 2.65
C GLY A 178 -3.84 9.95 1.52
N THR A 179 -3.83 11.21 1.92
CA THR A 179 -3.67 12.35 1.01
C THR A 179 -2.54 13.25 1.47
N ALA A 180 -1.75 13.76 0.54
CA ALA A 180 -0.61 14.59 0.77
C ALA A 180 -0.83 15.98 0.19
N SER A 181 -0.39 16.98 0.94
CA SER A 181 -0.14 18.33 0.45
C SER A 181 1.35 18.61 0.52
N ILE A 182 1.84 19.49 -0.37
CA ILE A 182 3.24 19.87 -0.43
C ILE A 182 3.37 21.39 -0.50
N THR A 183 4.38 21.91 0.17
CA THR A 183 4.75 23.33 0.17
C THR A 183 6.25 23.46 0.11
N ALA A 184 6.74 24.55 -0.50
CA ALA A 184 8.15 24.91 -0.37
C ALA A 184 8.48 25.17 1.10
N ASN A 185 9.65 24.74 1.54
CA ASN A 185 10.10 24.89 2.91
C ASN A 185 11.61 25.11 2.95
N SER A 186 12.09 25.70 4.04
CA SER A 186 13.53 25.91 4.31
C SER A 186 13.93 25.60 5.75
N SER A 187 13.03 24.97 6.52
CA SER A 187 13.30 24.58 7.90
C SER A 187 14.35 23.49 8.00
N SER A 188 15.07 23.52 9.13
CA SER A 188 16.00 22.46 9.50
C SER A 188 15.26 21.20 9.95
N ALA A 189 15.77 20.03 9.56
CA ALA A 189 15.29 18.73 10.05
C ALA A 189 16.45 17.76 10.26
N LEU A 190 16.28 16.77 11.15
CA LEU A 190 17.25 15.69 11.33
C LEU A 190 17.07 14.65 10.22
N SER A 191 18.16 14.15 9.64
CA SER A 191 18.12 13.06 8.65
C SER A 191 19.32 12.13 8.85
N TYR A 192 19.32 10.98 8.18
CA TYR A 192 20.51 10.16 8.04
C TYR A 192 21.48 10.75 7.02
N ASN A 193 22.76 10.42 7.15
CA ASN A 193 23.68 10.58 6.06
C ASN A 193 23.43 9.50 4.99
N THR A 194 23.12 9.93 3.78
CA THR A 194 22.60 9.10 2.68
C THR A 194 23.64 8.77 1.60
N ASP A 195 24.93 8.89 1.94
CA ASP A 195 26.05 8.70 1.00
C ASP A 195 26.21 7.23 0.54
N THR A 196 25.63 6.27 1.27
CA THR A 196 25.64 4.84 0.90
C THR A 196 24.29 4.42 0.36
N MET A 197 24.25 3.61 -0.71
CA MET A 197 22.98 3.20 -1.33
C MET A 197 22.17 2.24 -0.44
N TYR A 198 22.85 1.35 0.29
CA TYR A 198 22.25 0.35 1.19
C TYR A 198 23.07 0.22 2.48
N PRO A 199 22.78 1.02 3.51
CA PRO A 199 23.50 0.93 4.77
C PRO A 199 23.17 -0.39 5.49
N SER A 200 24.20 -1.18 5.81
CA SER A 200 24.07 -2.40 6.65
C SER A 200 24.15 -2.11 8.15
N ARG A 201 24.47 -0.87 8.52
CA ARG A 201 24.57 -0.37 9.89
C ARG A 201 23.87 0.98 9.96
N MET A 202 23.39 1.36 11.14
CA MET A 202 22.72 2.65 11.36
C MET A 202 23.62 3.80 10.87
N PRO A 203 23.18 4.59 9.89
CA PRO A 203 23.94 5.73 9.42
C PRO A 203 24.07 6.82 10.48
N ALA A 204 25.15 7.60 10.42
CA ALA A 204 25.26 8.82 11.21
C ALA A 204 24.13 9.80 10.84
N THR A 205 23.62 10.56 11.81
CA THR A 205 22.63 11.60 11.57
C THR A 205 23.29 12.92 11.17
N LYS A 206 22.53 13.76 10.47
CA LYS A 206 22.92 15.12 10.08
C LYS A 206 21.71 16.04 10.12
N SER A 207 21.97 17.34 10.31
CA SER A 207 20.95 18.37 10.08
C SER A 207 20.90 18.68 8.59
N ILE A 208 19.70 18.79 8.03
CA ILE A 208 19.46 19.21 6.64
C ILE A 208 18.63 20.48 6.62
N ASN A 209 18.76 21.27 5.56
CA ASN A 209 17.78 22.30 5.22
C ASN A 209 16.82 21.70 4.20
N SER A 210 15.54 21.63 4.57
CA SER A 210 14.52 21.10 3.67
C SER A 210 14.31 22.02 2.46
N ASN A 211 13.87 21.44 1.35
CA ASN A 211 13.35 22.16 0.19
C ASN A 211 11.82 22.18 0.20
N VAL A 212 11.20 21.15 0.79
CA VAL A 212 9.75 21.02 0.86
C VAL A 212 9.29 20.47 2.21
N LYS A 213 8.05 20.78 2.56
CA LYS A 213 7.29 20.12 3.62
C LYS A 213 6.11 19.42 2.99
N ILE A 214 6.03 18.10 3.17
CA ILE A 214 4.91 17.26 2.77
C ILE A 214 4.11 16.92 4.02
N SER A 215 2.82 17.22 4.01
CA SER A 215 1.92 16.85 5.10
C SER A 215 0.94 15.81 4.59
N ILE A 216 1.01 14.60 5.16
CA ILE A 216 0.14 13.48 4.86
C ILE A 216 -0.96 13.42 5.90
N GLN A 217 -2.20 13.34 5.44
CA GLN A 217 -3.36 12.98 6.24
C GLN A 217 -3.72 11.54 5.90
N TRP A 218 -3.56 10.64 6.86
CA TRP A 218 -3.92 9.25 6.70
C TRP A 218 -5.44 9.07 6.79
N ASP A 219 -5.95 8.16 5.98
CA ASP A 219 -7.37 7.79 5.96
C ASP A 219 -7.76 7.05 7.24
N ASN A 220 -9.07 6.85 7.44
CA ASN A 220 -9.64 6.08 8.55
C ASN A 220 -9.18 6.56 9.96
N GLY A 221 -8.90 7.85 10.11
CA GLY A 221 -8.48 8.42 11.39
C GLY A 221 -7.03 8.11 11.77
N GLY A 222 -6.19 7.69 10.83
CA GLY A 222 -4.77 7.37 11.07
C GLY A 222 -3.89 8.57 11.47
N GLY A 223 -4.47 9.77 11.57
CA GLY A 223 -3.76 10.99 11.99
C GLY A 223 -2.98 11.66 10.87
N SER A 224 -2.16 12.63 11.24
CA SER A 224 -1.34 13.40 10.30
C SER A 224 0.15 13.11 10.52
N GLN A 225 0.91 13.05 9.43
CA GLN A 225 2.35 12.88 9.44
C GLN A 225 3.01 13.94 8.55
N VAL A 226 4.18 14.43 8.96
CA VAL A 226 4.93 15.43 8.22
C VAL A 226 6.27 14.86 7.79
N TYR A 227 6.63 15.11 6.54
CA TYR A 227 7.94 14.83 5.99
C TYR A 227 8.60 16.08 5.46
N TYR A 228 9.91 16.18 5.68
CA TYR A 228 10.79 17.20 5.17
C TYR A 228 11.61 16.61 4.01
N GLY A 229 11.43 17.19 2.82
CA GLY A 229 12.11 16.73 1.62
C GLY A 229 13.37 17.52 1.33
N TYR A 230 14.47 16.85 0.99
CA TYR A 230 15.69 17.48 0.45
C TYR A 230 16.36 16.63 -0.64
N LEU A 231 17.21 17.26 -1.45
CA LEU A 231 18.02 16.55 -2.46
C LEU A 231 19.36 16.12 -1.84
N SER A 232 19.72 14.84 -1.96
CA SER A 232 21.03 14.35 -1.53
C SER A 232 22.16 14.85 -2.44
N ASN A 233 23.41 14.68 -2.01
CA ASN A 233 24.59 14.97 -2.84
C ASN A 233 24.63 14.15 -4.14
N SER A 234 23.98 12.98 -4.15
CA SER A 234 23.84 12.11 -5.32
C SER A 234 22.55 12.39 -6.10
N SER A 235 21.93 13.55 -5.93
CA SER A 235 20.70 13.97 -6.60
C SER A 235 19.47 13.06 -6.35
N ARG A 236 19.45 12.32 -5.24
CA ARG A 236 18.28 11.51 -4.85
C ARG A 236 17.32 12.35 -4.03
N LEU A 237 16.02 12.14 -4.23
CA LEU A 237 15.01 12.75 -3.38
C LEU A 237 14.94 11.97 -2.07
N ILE A 238 15.05 12.69 -0.97
CA ILE A 238 15.01 12.14 0.38
C ILE A 238 13.85 12.78 1.13
N LEU A 239 13.04 11.99 1.82
CA LEU A 239 12.07 12.47 2.80
C LEU A 239 12.52 12.02 4.18
N THR A 240 12.34 12.86 5.19
CA THR A 240 12.56 12.49 6.58
C THR A 240 11.51 13.11 7.48
N ASP A 241 11.08 12.40 8.52
CA ASP A 241 10.14 12.97 9.49
C ASP A 241 10.83 13.93 10.49
N GLY A 242 12.16 13.89 10.55
CA GLY A 242 12.96 14.74 11.45
C GLY A 242 12.88 14.35 12.92
N ILE A 243 12.22 13.24 13.26
CA ILE A 243 11.99 12.83 14.64
C ILE A 243 13.18 12.00 15.12
N SER A 244 13.84 12.47 16.17
CA SER A 244 14.95 11.72 16.79
C SER A 244 14.43 10.44 17.43
N GLN A 245 15.09 9.31 17.15
CA GLN A 245 14.80 8.02 17.77
C GLN A 245 16.12 7.35 18.18
N ASN A 246 16.35 7.19 19.48
CA ASN A 246 17.62 6.68 20.02
C ASN A 246 18.83 7.43 19.43
N ASN A 247 19.71 6.71 18.73
CA ASN A 247 20.91 7.24 18.05
C ASN A 247 20.66 7.66 16.59
N GLY A 248 19.40 7.69 16.15
CA GLY A 248 19.03 7.86 14.75
C GLY A 248 17.80 8.74 14.53
N VAL A 249 17.21 8.58 13.35
CA VAL A 249 15.95 9.22 12.95
C VAL A 249 14.89 8.13 12.80
N HIS A 250 13.67 8.43 13.21
CA HIS A 250 12.56 7.50 13.11
C HIS A 250 12.34 7.06 11.67
N GLU A 251 12.32 8.00 10.72
CA GLU A 251 11.99 7.69 9.35
C GLU A 251 12.78 8.51 8.31
N VAL A 252 13.37 7.78 7.35
CA VAL A 252 14.02 8.35 6.17
C VAL A 252 13.67 7.51 4.95
N TRP A 253 13.11 8.16 3.95
CA TRP A 253 12.70 7.59 2.68
C TRP A 253 13.57 8.10 1.54
N VAL A 254 13.91 7.24 0.58
CA VAL A 254 14.77 7.59 -0.56
C VAL A 254 14.20 7.06 -1.87
N THR A 255 14.38 7.82 -2.95
CA THR A 255 14.11 7.31 -4.31
C THR A 255 15.24 6.40 -4.77
N TYR A 256 14.91 5.43 -5.61
CA TYR A 256 15.90 4.67 -6.39
C TYR A 256 16.20 5.35 -7.72
#